data_AF-A0A946N2R3-F1
#
_entry.id   AF-A0A946N2R3-F1
#
_cell.length_a   1.000
_cell.length_b   1.000
_cell.length_c   1.000
_cell.angle_alpha   90.00
_cell.angle_beta   90.00
_cell.angle_gamma   90.00
#
_symmetry.space_group_name_H-M   'P 1'
#
loop_
_entity.id
_entity.type
_entity.pdbx_description
1 polymer ?
#
loop_
_entity_poly.entity_id
_entity_poly.type
_entity_poly.pdbx_seq_one_letter_code
_entity_poly.pdbx_strand_id
1 'polypeptide(L)'
;NKILDQSVEPVQFDIRKDKIPDGTWVAKHPCGDLADHIIDSWSKSEGSPELYLMTCCQGMAKNHANPYGIDKEEWKQLCRQSDLTNSNDLKKRKKGQEAMEKLDSARIKYLQDKGFKAELRKVPDTIKGNVIVVKK
;
A
#
# COMPACT_ATOMS: atom_id res chain seq x y z
N ASN A 1 13.17 -1.05 45.44
CA ASN A 1 13.44 -0.70 44.03
C ASN A 1 12.76 -1.71 43.11
N LYS A 2 11.48 -1.46 42.74
CA LYS A 2 10.77 -2.26 41.74
C LYS A 2 11.20 -1.76 40.36
N ILE A 3 11.86 -2.62 39.59
CA ILE A 3 12.12 -2.39 38.17
C ILE A 3 10.76 -2.50 37.48
N LEU A 4 10.29 -1.39 36.91
CA LEU A 4 9.13 -1.38 36.03
C LEU A 4 9.53 -2.11 34.75
N ASP A 5 9.11 -3.36 34.65
CA ASP A 5 9.08 -4.13 33.41
C ASP A 5 8.04 -3.47 32.49
N GLN A 6 8.47 -2.48 31.71
CA GLN A 6 7.70 -1.95 30.60
C GLN A 6 7.83 -2.91 29.43
N SER A 7 7.12 -4.04 29.54
CA SER A 7 6.73 -4.83 28.39
C SER A 7 5.83 -3.95 27.53
N VAL A 8 6.44 -3.30 26.54
CA VAL A 8 5.70 -2.67 25.45
C VAL A 8 5.14 -3.82 24.65
N GLU A 9 3.91 -4.25 24.98
CA GLU A 9 3.20 -5.20 24.14
C GLU A 9 3.13 -4.62 22.72
N PRO A 10 3.48 -5.39 21.68
CA PRO A 10 3.30 -4.93 20.31
C PRO A 10 1.81 -4.70 20.09
N VAL A 11 1.41 -3.43 19.98
CA VAL A 11 0.08 -3.08 19.48
C VAL A 11 0.07 -3.41 18.01
N GLN A 12 -0.17 -4.69 17.70
CA GLN A 12 -0.45 -5.14 16.36
C GLN A 12 -1.66 -4.34 15.89
N PHE A 13 -1.44 -3.37 14.99
CA PHE A 13 -2.52 -2.63 14.37
C PHE A 13 -3.34 -3.64 13.57
N ASP A 14 -4.43 -4.06 14.18
CA ASP A 14 -5.27 -5.10 13.66
C ASP A 14 -6.46 -4.44 12.97
N ILE A 15 -6.41 -4.38 11.64
CA ILE A 15 -7.53 -3.92 10.81
C ILE A 15 -8.79 -4.78 11.10
N ARG A 16 -8.67 -5.94 11.78
CA ARG A 16 -9.82 -6.73 12.27
C ARG A 16 -10.63 -6.08 13.39
N LYS A 17 -10.16 -5.00 14.05
CA LYS A 17 -10.91 -4.33 15.13
C LYS A 17 -11.91 -3.27 14.64
N ASP A 18 -11.71 -2.74 13.44
CA ASP A 18 -12.79 -2.08 12.70
C ASP A 18 -13.56 -3.17 11.97
N LYS A 19 -14.87 -3.26 12.17
CA LYS A 19 -15.69 -4.23 11.45
C LYS A 19 -15.63 -3.87 9.96
N ILE A 20 -14.80 -4.59 9.19
CA ILE A 20 -14.74 -4.45 7.73
C ILE A 20 -16.17 -4.68 7.20
N PRO A 21 -16.77 -3.73 6.47
CA PRO A 21 -18.14 -3.89 5.98
C PRO A 21 -18.29 -5.14 5.10
N ASP A 22 -19.44 -5.82 5.20
CA ASP A 22 -19.75 -6.94 4.31
C ASP A 22 -19.64 -6.50 2.83
N GLY A 23 -19.06 -7.35 2.00
CA GLY A 23 -18.80 -7.04 0.58
C GLY A 23 -17.53 -6.22 0.30
N THR A 24 -16.73 -5.88 1.32
CA THR A 24 -15.43 -5.20 1.13
C THR A 24 -14.39 -6.12 0.47
N TRP A 25 -13.63 -5.58 -0.48
CA TRP A 25 -12.51 -6.30 -1.08
C TRP A 25 -11.23 -6.04 -0.29
N VAL A 26 -10.52 -7.11 0.06
CA VAL A 26 -9.24 -7.03 0.81
C VAL A 26 -8.14 -7.75 0.04
N ALA A 27 -7.13 -6.99 -0.37
CA ALA A 27 -6.00 -7.48 -1.14
C ALA A 27 -4.70 -7.29 -0.36
N LYS A 28 -4.19 -8.39 0.20
CA LYS A 28 -3.02 -8.39 1.10
C LYS A 28 -1.68 -8.41 0.36
N HIS A 29 -1.50 -9.27 -0.63
CA HIS A 29 -0.26 -9.35 -1.41
C HIS A 29 -0.49 -9.25 -2.92
N PRO A 30 -1.06 -8.13 -3.40
CA PRO A 30 -1.25 -7.88 -4.83
C PRO A 30 0.08 -7.51 -5.50
N CYS A 31 0.95 -8.50 -5.73
CA CYS A 31 2.27 -8.32 -6.32
C CYS A 31 2.20 -8.05 -7.83
N GLY A 32 3.16 -7.30 -8.37
CA GLY A 32 3.24 -7.03 -9.81
C GLY A 32 2.11 -6.11 -10.26
N ASP A 33 1.49 -6.43 -11.40
CA ASP A 33 0.30 -5.74 -11.92
C ASP A 33 -1.02 -6.20 -11.28
N LEU A 34 -0.99 -7.18 -10.36
CA LEU A 34 -2.20 -7.67 -9.69
C LEU A 34 -2.92 -6.56 -8.92
N ALA A 35 -2.18 -5.59 -8.36
CA ALA A 35 -2.78 -4.42 -7.71
C ALA A 35 -3.66 -3.62 -8.68
N ASP A 36 -3.18 -3.47 -9.92
CA ASP A 36 -3.84 -2.68 -10.95
C ASP A 36 -5.08 -3.41 -11.47
N HIS A 37 -4.99 -4.74 -11.67
CA HIS A 37 -6.11 -5.59 -12.03
C HIS A 37 -7.22 -5.62 -10.97
N ILE A 38 -6.83 -5.64 -9.69
CA ILE A 38 -7.78 -5.58 -8.57
C ILE A 38 -8.49 -4.23 -8.53
N ILE A 39 -7.75 -3.12 -8.70
CA ILE A 39 -8.34 -1.78 -8.78
C ILE A 39 -9.36 -1.70 -9.91
N ASP A 40 -9.00 -2.18 -11.11
CA ASP A 40 -9.91 -2.16 -12.27
C ASP A 40 -11.16 -3.02 -12.02
N SER A 41 -10.99 -4.24 -11.52
CA SER A 41 -12.09 -5.17 -11.24
C SER A 41 -13.03 -4.65 -10.14
N TRP A 42 -12.48 -4.19 -9.02
CA TRP A 42 -13.26 -3.64 -7.91
C TRP A 42 -14.04 -2.39 -8.34
N SER A 43 -13.42 -1.51 -9.14
CA SER A 43 -14.04 -0.26 -9.59
C SER A 43 -15.33 -0.48 -10.40
N LYS A 44 -15.45 -1.64 -11.06
CA LYS A 44 -16.60 -2.06 -11.87
C LYS A 44 -17.64 -2.88 -11.10
N SER A 45 -17.32 -3.33 -9.88
CA SER A 45 -18.24 -4.12 -9.06
C SER A 45 -19.36 -3.24 -8.50
N GLU A 46 -20.59 -3.75 -8.38
CA GLU A 46 -21.71 -2.97 -7.80
C GLU A 46 -21.90 -3.25 -6.30
N GLY A 47 -21.55 -4.45 -5.84
CA GLY A 47 -21.78 -4.92 -4.46
C GLY A 47 -20.64 -4.69 -3.47
N SER A 48 -19.58 -3.96 -3.86
CA SER A 48 -18.43 -3.69 -2.99
C SER A 48 -18.24 -2.20 -2.76
N PRO A 49 -18.60 -1.68 -1.57
CA PRO A 49 -18.49 -0.25 -1.27
C PRO A 49 -17.04 0.20 -1.03
N GLU A 50 -16.16 -0.73 -0.61
CA GLU A 50 -14.80 -0.41 -0.15
C GLU A 50 -13.76 -1.41 -0.68
N LEU A 51 -12.53 -0.93 -0.88
CA LEU A 51 -11.34 -1.71 -1.22
C LEU A 51 -10.20 -1.36 -0.26
N TYR A 52 -9.56 -2.40 0.27
CA TYR A 52 -8.36 -2.32 1.10
C TYR A 52 -7.22 -3.00 0.35
N LEU A 53 -6.24 -2.20 -0.10
CA LEU A 53 -5.14 -2.65 -0.96
C LEU A 53 -3.80 -2.41 -0.26
N MET A 54 -3.13 -3.48 0.18
CA MET A 54 -1.79 -3.38 0.75
C MET A 54 -0.74 -3.43 -0.37
N THR A 55 0.19 -2.48 -0.39
CA THR A 55 1.17 -2.30 -1.47
C THR A 55 2.59 -2.68 -1.04
N CYS A 56 2.75 -3.87 -0.45
CA CYS A 56 4.03 -4.31 0.15
C CYS A 56 5.09 -4.82 -0.84
N CYS A 57 4.69 -5.16 -2.07
CA CYS A 57 5.55 -5.84 -3.07
C CYS A 57 5.71 -5.04 -4.37
N GLN A 58 5.82 -3.71 -4.27
CA GLN A 58 5.80 -2.81 -5.43
C GLN A 58 6.98 -2.98 -6.40
N GLY A 59 8.12 -3.50 -5.93
CA GLY A 59 9.27 -3.81 -6.78
C GLY A 59 8.99 -4.86 -7.86
N MET A 60 8.00 -5.73 -7.64
CA MET A 60 7.56 -6.72 -8.62
C MET A 60 6.90 -6.08 -9.85
N ALA A 61 6.39 -4.84 -9.73
CA ALA A 61 5.68 -4.15 -10.81
C ALA A 61 6.62 -3.44 -11.82
N LYS A 62 7.95 -3.50 -11.62
CA LYS A 62 8.95 -2.70 -12.38
C LYS A 62 8.92 -2.86 -13.90
N ASN A 63 8.44 -4.02 -14.39
CA ASN A 63 8.39 -4.34 -15.82
C ASN A 63 6.95 -4.33 -16.38
N HIS A 64 5.96 -4.01 -15.54
CA HIS A 64 4.56 -3.97 -15.95
C HIS A 64 4.18 -2.59 -16.47
N ALA A 65 3.05 -2.53 -17.18
CA ALA A 65 2.48 -1.27 -17.60
C ALA A 65 2.11 -0.42 -16.37
N ASN A 66 2.31 0.89 -16.47
CA ASN A 66 1.96 1.83 -15.42
C ASN A 66 0.73 2.65 -15.84
N PRO A 67 -0.46 2.40 -15.28
CA PRO A 67 -1.65 3.17 -15.60
C PRO A 67 -1.70 4.54 -14.89
N TYR A 68 -0.75 4.85 -13.99
CA TYR A 68 -0.85 5.97 -13.05
C TYR A 68 -0.19 7.27 -13.53
N GLY A 69 0.16 7.37 -14.81
CA GLY A 69 0.69 8.61 -15.41
C GLY A 69 2.14 8.98 -15.05
N ILE A 70 2.85 8.13 -14.29
CA ILE A 70 4.31 8.26 -14.11
C ILE A 70 5.02 7.75 -15.38
N ASP A 71 6.09 8.43 -15.80
CA ASP A 71 6.94 7.97 -16.89
C ASP A 71 7.43 6.52 -16.66
N LYS A 72 7.60 5.74 -17.74
CA LYS A 72 7.94 4.31 -17.65
C LYS A 72 9.29 4.06 -16.99
N GLU A 73 10.31 4.85 -17.30
CA GLU A 73 11.63 4.67 -16.69
C GLU A 73 11.64 5.16 -15.25
N GLU A 74 10.91 6.24 -14.95
CA GLU A 74 10.70 6.68 -13.56
C GLU A 74 9.97 5.62 -12.73
N TRP A 75 8.88 5.05 -13.25
CA TRP A 75 8.14 3.95 -12.62
C TRP A 75 9.05 2.78 -12.28
N LYS A 76 9.80 2.31 -13.28
CA LYS A 76 10.75 1.20 -13.12
C LYS A 76 11.82 1.51 -12.08
N GLN A 77 12.31 2.75 -12.05
CA GLN A 77 13.27 3.20 -11.05
C GLN A 77 12.65 3.22 -9.64
N LEU A 78 11.45 3.77 -9.48
CA LEU A 78 10.74 3.81 -8.20
C LEU A 78 10.45 2.40 -7.69
N CYS A 79 9.97 1.49 -8.54
CA CYS A 79 9.77 0.09 -8.19
C CYS A 79 11.08 -0.55 -7.71
N ARG A 80 12.19 -0.39 -8.43
CA ARG A 80 13.51 -0.91 -7.98
C ARG A 80 13.97 -0.29 -6.66
N GLN A 81 13.75 1.01 -6.47
CA GLN A 81 14.12 1.69 -5.24
C GLN A 81 13.26 1.22 -4.06
N SER A 82 11.99 0.89 -4.29
CA SER A 82 11.10 0.38 -3.24
C SER A 82 11.64 -0.89 -2.58
N ASP A 83 12.39 -1.73 -3.29
CA ASP A 83 13.01 -2.95 -2.73
C ASP A 83 14.08 -2.64 -1.65
N LEU A 84 14.63 -1.42 -1.64
CA LEU A 84 15.61 -0.98 -0.63
C LEU A 84 15.04 -0.87 0.78
N THR A 85 13.71 -0.90 0.94
CA THR A 85 13.05 -0.99 2.25
C THR A 85 13.45 -2.22 3.06
N ASN A 86 13.88 -3.31 2.40
CA ASN A 86 14.42 -4.51 3.06
C ASN A 86 15.88 -4.34 3.53
N SER A 87 16.52 -3.21 3.24
CA SER A 87 17.92 -2.97 3.59
C SER A 87 18.12 -2.77 5.11
N ASN A 88 19.26 -3.23 5.62
CA ASN A 88 19.74 -2.94 6.98
C ASN A 88 20.33 -1.52 7.11
N ASP A 89 20.75 -0.92 6.00
CA ASP A 89 21.18 0.47 5.94
C ASP A 89 19.96 1.42 6.02
N LEU A 90 19.95 2.29 7.04
CA LEU A 90 18.87 3.23 7.32
C LEU A 90 18.62 4.23 6.18
N LYS A 91 19.68 4.72 5.51
CA LYS A 91 19.53 5.67 4.39
C LYS A 91 18.90 4.98 3.18
N LYS A 92 19.31 3.74 2.89
CA LYS A 92 18.70 2.93 1.82
C LYS A 92 17.25 2.59 2.14
N ARG A 93 16.96 2.23 3.39
CA ARG A 93 15.60 1.95 3.85
C ARG A 93 14.69 3.17 3.68
N LYS A 94 15.13 4.35 4.12
CA LYS A 94 14.40 5.60 3.96
C LYS A 94 14.13 5.91 2.48
N LYS A 95 15.13 5.76 1.62
CA LYS A 95 14.97 5.91 0.16
C LYS A 95 13.93 4.94 -0.42
N GLY A 96 13.91 3.70 0.07
CA GLY A 96 12.90 2.73 -0.34
C GLY A 96 11.49 3.12 0.12
N GLN A 97 11.35 3.66 1.33
CA GLN A 97 10.06 4.13 1.86
C GLN A 97 9.54 5.32 1.05
N GLU A 98 10.39 6.29 0.74
CA GLU A 98 10.05 7.44 -0.11
C GLU A 98 9.59 6.98 -1.51
N ALA A 99 10.22 5.95 -2.08
CA ALA A 99 9.81 5.39 -3.35
C ALA A 99 8.44 4.69 -3.26
N MET A 100 8.18 3.93 -2.19
CA MET A 100 6.86 3.33 -1.95
C MET A 100 5.77 4.39 -1.80
N GLU A 101 6.02 5.45 -1.02
CA GLU A 101 5.06 6.54 -0.82
C GLU A 101 4.72 7.24 -2.14
N LYS A 102 5.69 7.46 -3.03
CA LYS A 102 5.43 8.04 -4.37
C LYS A 102 4.54 7.14 -5.22
N LEU A 103 4.82 5.84 -5.25
CA LEU A 103 4.02 4.87 -5.99
C LEU A 103 2.60 4.75 -5.41
N ASP A 104 2.45 4.74 -4.09
CA ASP A 104 1.15 4.75 -3.41
C ASP A 104 0.36 6.02 -3.71
N SER A 105 1.02 7.18 -3.67
CA SER A 105 0.40 8.46 -3.99
C SER A 105 -0.13 8.49 -5.42
N ALA A 106 0.60 7.89 -6.38
CA ALA A 106 0.14 7.82 -7.76
C ALA A 106 -1.11 6.94 -7.91
N ARG A 107 -1.17 5.80 -7.21
CA ARG A 107 -2.38 4.95 -7.17
C ARG A 107 -3.56 5.69 -6.57
N ILE A 108 -3.35 6.39 -5.46
CA ILE A 108 -4.39 7.17 -4.78
C ILE A 108 -4.91 8.27 -5.70
N LYS A 109 -4.01 9.03 -6.33
CA LYS A 109 -4.38 10.09 -7.26
C LYS A 109 -5.23 9.56 -8.41
N TYR A 110 -4.81 8.45 -9.02
CA TYR A 110 -5.59 7.81 -10.08
C TYR A 110 -7.00 7.39 -9.64
N LEU A 111 -7.14 6.86 -8.43
CA LEU A 111 -8.45 6.50 -7.87
C LEU A 111 -9.32 7.74 -7.60
N GLN A 112 -8.71 8.82 -7.10
CA GLN A 112 -9.38 10.10 -6.89
C GLN A 112 -9.82 10.74 -8.21
N ASP A 113 -8.99 10.69 -9.24
CA ASP A 113 -9.30 11.19 -10.59
C ASP A 113 -10.45 10.38 -11.23
N LYS A 114 -10.69 9.14 -10.80
CA LYS A 114 -11.87 8.32 -11.14
C LYS A 114 -13.13 8.62 -10.30
N GLY A 115 -13.04 9.56 -9.36
CA GLY A 115 -14.15 9.97 -8.50
C GLY A 115 -14.27 9.17 -7.20
N PHE A 116 -13.32 8.28 -6.89
CA PHE A 116 -13.34 7.52 -5.64
C PHE A 116 -12.70 8.29 -4.48
N LYS A 117 -13.15 8.02 -3.26
CA LYS A 117 -12.50 8.52 -2.04
C LYS A 117 -11.37 7.56 -1.66
N ALA A 118 -10.13 7.91 -2.00
CA ALA A 118 -8.95 7.10 -1.69
C ALA A 118 -8.02 7.80 -0.70
N GLU A 119 -7.50 7.05 0.28
CA GLU A 119 -6.54 7.51 1.28
C GLU A 119 -5.45 6.46 1.57
N LEU A 120 -4.28 6.91 2.00
CA LEU A 120 -3.23 6.03 2.51
C LEU A 120 -3.34 5.90 4.02
N ARG A 121 -3.57 4.70 4.53
CA ARG A 121 -3.45 4.40 5.96
C ARG A 121 -2.08 3.84 6.25
N LYS A 122 -1.28 4.60 7.02
CA LYS A 122 0.01 4.14 7.52
C LYS A 122 -0.20 3.19 8.69
N VAL A 123 0.40 2.01 8.62
CA VAL A 123 0.32 1.01 9.70
C VAL A 123 1.56 1.17 10.59
N PRO A 124 1.39 1.53 11.88
CA PRO A 124 2.50 1.68 12.82
C PRO A 124 3.39 0.43 12.86
N ASP A 125 4.68 0.64 13.11
CA ASP A 125 5.69 -0.41 13.28
C ASP A 125 5.88 -1.35 12.07
N THR A 126 5.34 -0.98 10.90
CA THR A 126 5.56 -1.73 9.65
C THR A 126 6.37 -0.92 8.64
N ILE A 127 7.34 -1.59 8.01
CA ILE A 127 8.13 -0.98 6.93
C ILE A 127 7.36 -1.04 5.58
N LYS A 128 6.53 -2.07 5.40
CA LYS A 128 5.81 -2.39 4.15
C LYS A 128 4.33 -2.71 4.39
N GLY A 129 3.69 -2.10 5.38
CA GLY A 129 2.32 -2.43 5.79
C GLY A 129 1.27 -1.39 5.45
N ASN A 130 1.63 -0.30 4.76
CA ASN A 130 0.65 0.73 4.41
C ASN A 130 -0.46 0.16 3.53
N VAL A 131 -1.67 0.63 3.76
CA VAL A 131 -2.88 0.17 3.07
C VAL A 131 -3.54 1.36 2.40
N ILE A 132 -3.78 1.24 1.10
CA ILE A 132 -4.65 2.16 0.38
C ILE A 132 -6.09 1.73 0.67
N VAL A 133 -6.87 2.63 1.25
CA VAL A 133 -8.30 2.42 1.49
C VAL A 133 -9.08 3.28 0.51
N VAL A 134 -10.03 2.66 -0.19
CA VAL A 134 -10.81 3.29 -1.25
C VAL A 134 -12.28 3.06 -1.00
N LYS A 135 -13.09 4.11 -1.18
CA LYS A 135 -14.55 4.05 -1.08
C LYS A 135 -15.19 4.67 -2.33
N LYS A 136 -16.33 4.10 -2.73
CA LYS A 136 -17.17 4.67 -3.79
C LYS A 136 -17.91 5.93 -3.35
#